data_AF-A0A5S3YM57-F1
#
_entry.id   AF-A0A5S3YM57-F1
#
_cell.length_a   1.000
_cell.length_b   1.000
_cell.length_c   1.000
_cell.angle_alpha   90.00
_cell.angle_beta   90.00
_cell.angle_gamma   90.00
#
_symmetry.space_group_name_H-M   'P 1'
#
loop_
_entity.id
_entity.type
_entity.pdbx_description
1 polymer ?
#
loop_
_entity_poly.entity_id
_entity_poly.type
_entity_poly.pdbx_seq_one_letter_code
_entity_poly.pdbx_strand_id
1 'polypeptide(L)'
;YYMATPGQRERQATSQRYWQTQLADYEPLKLAQTQSRPATFDHRGAIQSIVLDESTTLKLQQTAKTHRISINTLGLAAWYHTLALLSHQRQFVVGIPSENRPTALQQN
;
A
#
# COMPACT_ATOMS: atom_id res chain seq x y z
N TYR A 1 6.77 19.04 -28.17
CA TYR A 1 5.46 18.93 -27.52
C TYR A 1 5.05 17.46 -27.57
N TYR A 2 5.22 16.70 -26.49
CA TYR A 2 4.85 15.28 -26.47
C TYR A 2 3.33 15.18 -26.32
N MET A 3 2.61 15.01 -27.44
CA MET A 3 1.22 14.55 -27.38
C MET A 3 1.26 13.06 -27.06
N ALA A 4 0.60 12.65 -25.98
CA ALA A 4 0.40 11.24 -25.67
C ALA A 4 -0.17 10.53 -26.90
N THR A 5 0.44 9.42 -27.32
CA THR A 5 -0.02 8.67 -28.49
C THR A 5 -1.46 8.17 -28.24
N PRO A 6 -2.27 7.92 -29.28
CA PRO A 6 -3.63 7.39 -29.11
C PRO A 6 -3.68 6.17 -28.17
N GLY A 7 -2.71 5.24 -28.30
CA GLY A 7 -2.60 4.08 -27.40
C GLY A 7 -2.22 4.42 -25.95
N GLN A 8 -1.49 5.51 -25.70
CA GLN A 8 -1.25 5.99 -24.33
C GLN A 8 -2.52 6.58 -23.70
N ARG A 9 -3.32 7.33 -24.47
CA ARG A 9 -4.58 7.91 -23.99
C ARG A 9 -5.61 6.84 -23.66
N GLU A 10 -5.72 5.80 -24.48
CA GLU A 10 -6.61 4.66 -24.24
C GLU A 10 -6.22 3.86 -22.99
N ARG A 11 -4.92 3.61 -22.79
CA ARG A 11 -4.40 2.96 -21.58
C ARG A 11 -4.71 3.79 -20.33
N GLN A 12 -4.50 5.10 -20.39
CA GLN A 12 -4.81 6.01 -19.29
C GLN A 12 -6.31 6.01 -18.97
N ALA A 13 -7.18 6.13 -19.97
CA ALA A 13 -8.64 6.08 -19.79
C ALA A 13 -9.10 4.75 -19.19
N THR A 14 -8.48 3.63 -19.62
CA THR A 14 -8.75 2.30 -19.06
C THR A 14 -8.32 2.21 -17.60
N SER A 15 -7.11 2.64 -17.26
CA SER A 15 -6.63 2.66 -15.86
C SER A 15 -7.46 3.57 -14.97
N GLN A 16 -7.88 4.74 -15.46
CA GLN A 16 -8.74 5.66 -14.73
C GLN A 16 -10.09 5.00 -14.43
N ARG A 17 -10.74 4.41 -15.44
CA ARG A 17 -12.02 3.71 -15.26
C ARG A 17 -11.88 2.57 -14.26
N TYR A 18 -10.81 1.78 -14.36
CA TYR A 18 -10.53 0.69 -13.43
C TYR A 18 -10.48 1.20 -11.98
N TRP A 19 -9.66 2.22 -11.68
CA TRP A 19 -9.52 2.72 -10.31
C TRP A 19 -10.77 3.41 -9.78
N GLN A 20 -11.52 4.12 -10.63
CA GLN A 20 -12.82 4.68 -10.24
C GLN A 20 -13.79 3.59 -9.81
N THR A 21 -13.81 2.44 -10.51
CA THR A 21 -14.65 1.31 -10.14
C THR A 21 -14.13 0.60 -8.88
N GLN A 22 -12.82 0.34 -8.76
CA GLN A 22 -12.26 -0.34 -7.60
C GLN A 22 -12.40 0.46 -6.29
N LEU A 23 -12.42 1.79 -6.38
CA LEU A 23 -12.47 2.70 -5.24
C LEU A 23 -13.82 3.42 -5.13
N ALA A 24 -14.90 2.89 -5.73
CA ALA A 24 -16.21 3.54 -5.65
C ALA A 24 -16.78 3.53 -4.21
N ASP A 25 -16.64 2.39 -3.52
CA ASP A 25 -17.29 2.13 -2.22
C ASP A 25 -16.28 1.88 -1.10
N TYR A 26 -15.08 2.46 -1.20
CA TYR A 26 -14.08 2.25 -0.16
C TYR A 26 -14.41 3.04 1.10
N GLU A 27 -14.26 2.39 2.25
CA GLU A 27 -14.30 3.05 3.54
C GLU A 27 -12.91 3.57 3.93
N PRO A 28 -12.78 4.84 4.34
CA PRO A 28 -11.55 5.33 4.95
C PRO A 28 -11.21 4.56 6.23
N LEU A 29 -9.92 4.34 6.48
CA LEU A 29 -9.46 3.73 7.72
C LEU A 29 -9.74 4.66 8.92
N LYS A 30 -10.43 4.13 9.93
CA LYS A 30 -10.86 4.79 11.16
C LYS A 30 -10.07 4.24 12.33
N LEU A 31 -8.94 4.86 12.64
CA LEU A 31 -8.17 4.56 13.84
C LEU A 31 -8.67 5.42 15.00
N ALA A 32 -8.75 4.85 16.20
CA ALA A 32 -9.04 5.61 17.41
C ALA A 32 -7.98 6.72 17.57
N GLN A 33 -8.41 7.97 17.42
CA GLN A 33 -7.51 9.10 17.59
C GLN A 33 -7.37 9.38 19.09
N THR A 34 -6.13 9.48 19.56
CA THR A 34 -5.84 9.92 20.94
C THR A 34 -6.06 11.42 21.12
N GLN A 35 -6.14 12.20 20.02
CA GLN A 35 -6.31 13.65 20.03
C GLN A 35 -7.16 14.09 18.82
N SER A 36 -7.89 15.20 18.94
CA SER A 36 -8.65 15.75 17.81
C SER A 36 -7.72 16.13 16.66
N ARG A 37 -8.02 15.64 15.45
CA ARG A 37 -7.27 15.99 14.23
C ARG A 37 -7.27 17.51 14.01
N PRO A 38 -6.09 18.16 13.86
CA PRO A 38 -6.03 19.59 13.61
C PRO A 38 -6.66 19.94 12.24
N ALA A 39 -7.28 21.11 12.15
CA ALA A 39 -7.93 21.59 10.92
C ALA A 39 -6.92 21.77 9.76
N THR A 40 -5.67 22.07 10.09
CA THR A 40 -4.54 22.15 9.17
C THR A 40 -3.52 21.09 9.52
N PHE A 41 -3.11 20.29 8.54
CA PHE A 41 -2.06 19.29 8.72
C PHE A 41 -0.72 19.98 9.00
N ASP A 42 -0.09 19.66 10.12
CA ASP A 42 1.12 20.35 10.62
C ASP A 42 2.42 19.55 10.39
N HIS A 43 2.33 18.42 9.68
CA HIS A 43 3.44 17.52 9.35
C HIS A 43 4.24 16.95 10.53
N ARG A 44 3.79 17.11 11.77
CA ARG A 44 4.47 16.55 12.94
C ARG A 44 4.28 15.04 12.98
N GLY A 45 5.39 14.32 13.18
CA GLY A 45 5.39 12.86 13.29
C GLY A 45 6.62 12.37 14.06
N ALA A 46 6.58 11.11 14.48
CA ALA A 46 7.70 10.43 15.12
C ALA A 46 7.96 9.10 14.39
N ILE A 47 9.22 8.69 14.34
CA ILE A 47 9.61 7.38 13.82
C ILE A 47 9.81 6.45 15.01
N GLN A 48 9.11 5.33 15.00
CA GLN A 48 9.30 4.26 15.98
C GLN A 48 9.83 3.03 15.26
N SER A 49 11.05 2.64 15.63
CA SER A 49 11.73 1.48 15.04
C SER A 49 11.48 0.24 15.90
N ILE A 50 11.11 -0.85 15.25
CA ILE A 50 10.95 -2.17 15.89
C ILE A 50 11.95 -3.12 15.22
N VAL A 51 12.72 -3.83 16.03
CA VAL A 51 13.65 -4.87 15.58
C VAL A 51 13.10 -6.22 16.02
N LEU A 52 12.89 -7.13 15.06
CA LEU A 52 12.53 -8.50 15.34
C LEU A 52 13.79 -9.31 15.63
N ASP A 53 13.72 -10.21 16.60
CA ASP A 53 14.81 -11.13 16.88
C ASP A 53 15.02 -12.11 15.70
N GLU A 54 16.19 -12.74 15.68
CA GLU A 54 16.58 -13.67 14.63
C GLU A 54 15.61 -14.84 14.50
N SER A 55 15.15 -15.40 15.62
CA SER A 55 14.26 -16.57 15.61
C SER A 55 12.90 -16.23 15.00
N THR A 56 12.35 -15.05 15.31
CA THR A 56 11.11 -14.55 14.72
C THR A 56 11.28 -14.26 13.24
N THR A 57 12.40 -13.64 12.86
CA THR A 57 12.72 -13.33 11.46
C THR A 57 12.82 -14.59 10.61
N LEU A 58 13.51 -15.63 11.10
CA LEU A 58 13.65 -16.92 10.41
C LEU A 58 12.29 -17.62 10.23
N LYS A 59 11.43 -17.59 11.26
CA LYS A 59 10.07 -18.14 11.17
C LYS A 59 9.26 -17.44 10.09
N LEU A 60 9.29 -16.11 10.03
CA LEU A 60 8.58 -15.34 9.00
C LEU A 60 9.10 -15.66 7.59
N GLN A 61 10.41 -15.77 7.41
CA GLN A 61 10.99 -16.18 6.13
C GLN A 61 10.55 -17.58 5.70
N GLN A 62 10.51 -18.52 6.64
CA GLN A 62 10.04 -19.88 6.36
C GLN A 62 8.55 -19.90 6.01
N THR A 63 7.71 -19.14 6.73
CA THR A 63 6.29 -18.99 6.41
C THR A 63 6.09 -18.43 5.01
N ALA A 64 6.82 -17.38 4.64
CA ALA A 64 6.74 -16.80 3.29
C ALA A 64 7.11 -17.84 2.21
N LYS A 65 8.16 -18.63 2.43
CA LYS A 65 8.56 -19.74 1.55
C LYS A 65 7.50 -20.82 1.43
N THR A 66 6.92 -21.27 2.55
CA THR A 66 5.87 -22.29 2.59
C THR A 66 4.65 -21.86 1.76
N HIS A 67 4.25 -20.59 1.86
CA HIS A 67 3.13 -20.04 1.10
C HIS A 67 3.51 -19.51 -0.30
N ARG A 68 4.78 -19.62 -0.70
CA ARG A 68 5.32 -19.14 -1.99
C ARG A 68 5.02 -17.65 -2.25
N ILE A 69 5.08 -16.85 -1.21
CA ILE A 69 4.90 -15.40 -1.26
C ILE A 69 6.19 -14.67 -0.90
N SER A 70 6.29 -13.40 -1.27
CA SER A 70 7.40 -12.54 -0.83
C SER A 70 7.28 -12.19 0.66
N ILE A 71 8.40 -11.91 1.31
CA ILE A 71 8.39 -11.39 2.70
C ILE A 71 7.61 -10.07 2.81
N ASN A 72 7.63 -9.23 1.77
CA ASN A 72 6.83 -8.01 1.68
C ASN A 72 5.32 -8.32 1.68
N THR A 73 4.87 -9.34 0.94
CA THR A 73 3.46 -9.76 0.93
C THR A 73 3.02 -10.25 2.30
N LEU A 74 3.86 -11.04 2.98
CA LEU A 74 3.58 -11.49 4.35
C LEU A 74 3.52 -10.32 5.33
N GLY A 75 4.48 -9.41 5.27
CA GLY A 75 4.51 -8.20 6.10
C GLY A 75 3.31 -7.28 5.85
N LEU A 76 2.93 -7.12 4.59
CA LEU A 76 1.74 -6.36 4.21
C LEU A 76 0.46 -7.01 4.76
N ALA A 77 0.33 -8.33 4.69
CA ALA A 77 -0.81 -9.05 5.27
C ALA A 77 -0.88 -8.87 6.80
N ALA A 78 0.27 -8.94 7.48
CA ALA A 78 0.36 -8.66 8.92
C ALA A 78 -0.02 -7.21 9.24
N TRP A 79 0.37 -6.26 8.38
CA TRP A 79 -0.02 -4.86 8.52
C TRP A 79 -1.53 -4.65 8.34
N TYR A 80 -2.13 -5.21 7.29
CA TYR A 80 -3.59 -5.22 7.12
C TYR A 80 -4.30 -5.84 8.32
N HIS A 81 -3.82 -6.97 8.82
CA HIS A 81 -4.41 -7.61 10.00
C HIS A 81 -4.33 -6.71 11.25
N THR A 82 -3.18 -6.07 11.48
CA THR A 82 -2.99 -5.13 12.59
C THR A 82 -3.96 -3.96 12.50
N LEU A 83 -4.10 -3.36 11.32
CA LEU A 83 -5.03 -2.26 11.10
C LEU A 83 -6.49 -2.68 11.29
N ALA A 84 -6.87 -3.89 10.85
CA ALA A 84 -8.20 -4.44 11.07
C ALA A 84 -8.49 -4.64 12.57
N LEU A 85 -7.50 -5.10 13.35
CA LEU A 85 -7.62 -5.25 14.80
C LEU A 85 -7.79 -3.91 15.52
N LEU A 86 -7.03 -2.88 15.11
CA LEU A 86 -7.07 -1.56 15.75
C LEU A 86 -8.29 -0.72 15.36
N SER A 87 -8.79 -0.87 14.13
CA SER A 87 -9.94 -0.11 13.62
C SER A 87 -11.28 -0.82 13.79
N HIS A 88 -11.25 -2.14 14.07
CA HIS A 88 -12.40 -3.03 13.95
C HIS A 88 -13.07 -3.03 12.56
N GLN A 89 -12.37 -2.56 11.52
CA GLN A 89 -12.86 -2.56 10.14
C GLN A 89 -12.41 -3.81 9.38
N ARG A 90 -13.30 -4.36 8.55
CA ARG A 90 -12.99 -5.48 7.64
C ARG A 90 -12.62 -5.02 6.23
N GLN A 91 -12.98 -3.80 5.87
CA GLN A 91 -12.73 -3.21 4.55
C GLN A 91 -12.16 -1.81 4.74
N PHE A 92 -10.99 -1.57 4.16
CA PHE A 92 -10.29 -0.30 4.12
C PHE A 92 -9.20 -0.35 3.07
N VAL A 93 -8.65 0.81 2.70
CA VAL A 93 -7.61 0.93 1.68
C VAL A 93 -6.30 1.37 2.32
N VAL A 94 -5.20 0.74 1.90
CA VAL A 94 -3.83 1.14 2.24
C VAL A 94 -3.05 1.39 0.96
N GLY A 95 -2.43 2.57 0.86
CA GLY A 95 -1.53 2.89 -0.23
C GLY A 95 -0.16 2.24 -0.03
N ILE A 96 0.41 1.69 -1.09
CA ILE A 96 1.78 1.16 -1.10
C ILE A 96 2.57 1.98 -2.12
N PRO A 97 3.68 2.62 -1.72
CA PRO A 97 4.51 3.33 -2.67
C PRO A 97 5.08 2.33 -3.69
N SER A 98 4.89 2.61 -4.97
CA SER A 98 5.54 1.89 -6.05
C SER A 98 6.64 2.74 -6.67
N GLU A 99 7.70 2.11 -7.13
CA GLU A 99 8.71 2.81 -7.90
C GLU A 99 8.10 3.20 -9.25
N ASN A 100 7.80 4.48 -9.45
CA ASN A 100 7.37 5.02 -10.74
C ASN A 100 8.58 5.22 -11.67
N ARG A 101 9.44 4.20 -11.77
CA ARG A 101 10.48 4.11 -12.79
C ARG A 101 9.87 3.36 -13.96
N PRO A 102 9.30 4.02 -14.98
CA PRO A 102 8.98 3.32 -16.21
C PRO A 102 10.29 2.70 -16.68
N THR A 103 10.31 1.36 -16.84
CA THR A 103 11.47 0.67 -17.41
C THR A 103 11.80 1.37 -18.72
N ALA A 104 12.88 2.15 -18.72
CA ALA A 104 13.30 2.88 -19.88
C ALA A 104 13.62 1.85 -20.97
N LEU A 105 12.81 1.86 -22.02
CA LEU A 105 13.12 1.47 -23.40
C LEU A 105 14.34 0.55 -23.54
N GLN A 106 14.14 -0.76 -23.47
CA GLN A 106 15.01 -1.68 -24.21
C GLN A 106 14.65 -1.56 -25.70
N GLN A 107 15.26 -0.58 -26.38
CA GLN A 107 15.40 -0.56 -27.82
C GLN A 107 16.90 -0.57 -28.12
N ASN A 108 17.42 -1.77 -28.39
CA ASN A 108 18.54 -1.96 -29.31
C ASN A 108 17.94 -2.37 -30.66
#